data_AF-A0A9E5WI80-F1
#
_entry.id   AF-A0A9E5WI80-F1
#
_cell.length_a   1.000
_cell.length_b   1.000
_cell.length_c   1.000
_cell.angle_alpha   90.00
_cell.angle_beta   90.00
_cell.angle_gamma   90.00
#
_symmetry.space_group_name_H-M   'P 1'
#
loop_
_entity.id
_entity.type
_entity.pdbx_description
1 polymer ?
#
loop_
_entity_poly.entity_id
_entity_poly.type
_entity_poly.pdbx_seq_one_letter_code
_entity_poly.pdbx_strand_id
1 'polypeptide(L)'
;MPKPSDCGGHATGTKVLHAFRGGISFNKHTRRILELAGYETQFGLLKPVGATVIRVEDALIHPLKPSRSSAPPLGLLIDRKGAYFDNTQASELEDLLNYSDLSSPDLRTRTKRALRLFQSVGLSKYNAFNTNSTLKQGGYILVVDQTRSDTSIKYGGANAESFAQMLAAAKAENPRDKILVKTTLGHHEGHFSLADTTTQTQLISPSIPANSLIKKAKMIYCVTSPIGFNAIISGHRPRVFGAPFYGGWGLSDDEKTYKRRSRTLNMQELFTATMMLYPSWFDPYRDELCDFETAILCFKSQTEAWQQDQNGYTLLGMRRWKRGPLRRFFRDAGRNLQFVKATAFKTAKTDRGLIWAGKETPQIREYFTTNRRALLRLEDGFLRSRGLGAWVLISSSRCRWSWMIWGFTMTPTVKAVWKIY
;
A
#
# COMPACT_ATOMS: atom_id res chain seq x y z
N MET A 1 44.56 -8.56 -44.43
CA MET A 1 45.17 -8.40 -43.08
C MET A 1 44.09 -7.98 -42.09
N PRO A 2 44.17 -8.43 -40.82
CA PRO A 2 43.03 -8.84 -40.00
C PRO A 2 42.46 -7.72 -39.11
N LYS A 3 41.23 -7.95 -38.62
CA LYS A 3 40.52 -7.17 -37.60
C LYS A 3 41.30 -7.13 -36.27
N PRO A 4 41.36 -5.99 -35.56
CA PRO A 4 41.85 -5.96 -34.19
C PRO A 4 40.76 -6.46 -33.21
N SER A 5 41.03 -7.67 -32.71
CA SER A 5 40.79 -8.20 -31.35
C SER A 5 39.73 -7.55 -30.45
N ASP A 6 38.73 -8.37 -30.10
CA ASP A 6 37.93 -8.30 -28.88
C ASP A 6 38.83 -8.18 -27.64
N CYS A 7 38.80 -7.02 -26.99
CA CYS A 7 39.22 -6.88 -25.61
C CYS A 7 38.00 -7.05 -24.72
N GLY A 8 37.94 -8.21 -24.05
CA GLY A 8 36.91 -8.59 -23.11
C GLY A 8 36.81 -7.63 -21.93
N GLY A 9 35.77 -6.81 -21.93
CA GLY A 9 35.22 -6.24 -20.71
C GLY A 9 34.19 -7.21 -20.14
N HIS A 10 34.56 -7.96 -19.10
CA HIS A 10 33.59 -8.63 -18.24
C HIS A 10 32.75 -7.56 -17.53
N ALA A 11 31.70 -7.08 -18.20
CA ALA A 11 30.62 -6.40 -17.54
C ALA A 11 29.97 -7.44 -16.61
N THR A 12 30.24 -7.32 -15.30
CA THR A 12 29.43 -7.93 -14.24
C THR A 12 28.04 -7.29 -14.31
N GLY A 13 27.27 -7.71 -15.31
CA GLY A 13 25.92 -7.26 -15.58
C GLY A 13 25.06 -7.69 -14.42
N THR A 14 24.90 -6.79 -13.45
CA THR A 14 23.92 -6.95 -12.39
C THR A 14 22.56 -6.92 -13.07
N LYS A 15 21.98 -8.10 -13.34
CA LYS A 15 20.62 -8.21 -13.88
C LYS A 15 19.67 -7.65 -12.83
N VAL A 16 19.16 -6.45 -13.12
CA VAL A 16 18.11 -5.79 -12.33
C VAL A 16 16.89 -6.70 -12.30
N LEU A 17 16.53 -7.18 -11.11
CA LEU A 17 15.25 -7.85 -10.88
C LEU A 17 14.15 -6.80 -11.01
N HIS A 18 13.50 -6.76 -12.18
CA HIS A 18 12.26 -6.04 -12.34
C HIS A 18 11.22 -6.71 -11.45
N ALA A 19 10.84 -6.07 -10.34
CA ALA A 19 9.83 -6.53 -9.42
C ALA A 19 8.57 -6.97 -10.18
N PHE A 20 8.45 -8.29 -10.30
CA PHE A 20 7.29 -9.15 -10.46
C PHE A 20 6.14 -8.65 -11.33
N ARG A 21 6.18 -9.03 -12.61
CA ARG A 21 4.99 -9.14 -13.48
C ARG A 21 4.28 -10.50 -13.29
N GLY A 22 4.15 -10.99 -12.06
CA GLY A 22 3.54 -12.31 -11.79
C GLY A 22 4.27 -13.48 -12.43
N GLY A 23 5.60 -13.50 -12.38
CA GLY A 23 6.41 -14.54 -13.03
C GLY A 23 7.51 -15.11 -12.14
N ILE A 24 7.96 -16.31 -12.47
CA ILE A 24 9.07 -17.03 -11.83
C ILE A 24 10.39 -16.45 -12.37
N SER A 25 11.36 -16.22 -11.49
CA SER A 25 12.75 -15.95 -11.89
C SER A 25 13.67 -17.01 -11.29
N PHE A 26 14.36 -17.76 -12.15
CA PHE A 26 15.36 -18.76 -11.74
C PHE A 26 16.77 -18.20 -11.92
N ASN A 27 17.56 -18.23 -10.84
CA ASN A 27 18.99 -17.93 -10.91
C ASN A 27 19.80 -19.23 -10.81
N LYS A 28 20.35 -19.68 -11.94
CA LYS A 28 21.17 -20.89 -12.06
C LYS A 28 22.43 -20.88 -11.19
N HIS A 29 22.96 -19.71 -10.83
CA HIS A 29 24.18 -19.57 -10.03
C HIS A 29 23.91 -19.72 -8.54
N THR A 30 22.75 -19.26 -8.06
CA THR A 30 22.37 -19.36 -6.64
C THR A 30 21.43 -20.51 -6.34
N ARG A 31 20.98 -21.26 -7.37
CA ARG A 31 19.94 -22.31 -7.28
C ARG A 31 18.69 -21.87 -6.54
N ARG A 32 18.27 -20.61 -6.75
CA ARG A 32 17.06 -20.03 -6.12
C ARG A 32 15.96 -19.80 -7.13
N ILE A 33 14.74 -20.03 -6.67
CA ILE A 33 13.51 -19.75 -7.40
C ILE A 33 12.77 -18.65 -6.65
N LEU A 34 12.56 -17.52 -7.31
CA LEU A 34 11.70 -16.46 -6.80
C LEU A 34 10.29 -16.69 -7.34
N GLU A 35 9.35 -16.92 -6.43
CA GLU A 35 7.93 -17.11 -6.70
C GLU A 35 7.15 -15.93 -6.09
N LEU A 36 6.27 -15.31 -6.86
CA LEU A 36 5.32 -14.35 -6.31
C LEU A 36 4.26 -15.15 -5.54
N ALA A 37 4.10 -14.90 -4.24
CA ALA A 37 3.15 -15.70 -3.47
C ALA A 37 1.73 -15.53 -4.02
N GLY A 38 0.92 -16.56 -3.88
CA GLY A 38 -0.48 -16.50 -4.31
C GLY A 38 -0.70 -16.67 -5.81
N TYR A 39 0.33 -17.01 -6.58
CA TYR A 39 0.17 -17.52 -7.94
C TYR A 39 0.56 -18.99 -7.91
N GLU A 40 -0.36 -19.89 -8.25
CA GLU A 40 -0.03 -21.30 -8.48
C GLU A 40 0.79 -21.39 -9.76
N THR A 41 2.09 -21.22 -9.63
CA THR A 41 3.01 -21.51 -10.72
C THR A 41 3.39 -22.98 -10.65
N GLN A 42 2.67 -23.82 -11.40
CA GLN A 42 3.16 -25.15 -11.70
C GLN A 42 4.48 -24.99 -12.47
N PHE A 43 5.56 -25.56 -11.94
CA PHE A 43 6.74 -25.83 -12.75
C PHE A 43 6.30 -26.80 -13.85
N GLY A 44 6.03 -26.28 -15.05
CA GLY A 44 6.04 -27.11 -16.23
C GLY A 44 7.43 -27.72 -16.32
N LEU A 45 7.55 -28.98 -15.87
CA LEU A 45 8.79 -29.72 -15.58
C LEU A 45 9.41 -29.37 -14.20
N LEU A 46 9.24 -30.31 -13.26
CA LEU A 46 9.89 -30.52 -11.96
C LEU A 46 10.81 -29.40 -11.42
N LYS A 47 10.51 -28.93 -10.21
CA LYS A 47 11.43 -28.09 -9.39
C LYS A 47 12.85 -28.68 -9.44
N PRO A 48 13.87 -27.92 -9.89
CA PRO A 48 15.25 -28.42 -9.92
C PRO A 48 15.69 -28.97 -8.57
N VAL A 49 16.33 -30.14 -8.58
CA VAL A 49 16.84 -30.80 -7.37
C VAL A 49 17.77 -29.86 -6.61
N GLY A 50 17.48 -29.64 -5.32
CA GLY A 50 18.25 -28.76 -4.44
C GLY A 50 17.95 -27.26 -4.59
N ALA A 51 16.92 -26.85 -5.35
CA ALA A 51 16.53 -25.45 -5.41
C ALA A 51 15.71 -25.00 -4.19
N THR A 52 16.00 -23.83 -3.65
CA THR A 52 15.18 -23.20 -2.60
C THR A 52 14.11 -22.32 -3.25
N VAL A 53 12.86 -22.49 -2.84
CA VAL A 53 11.75 -21.62 -3.25
C VAL A 53 11.67 -20.47 -2.25
N ILE A 54 11.70 -19.24 -2.76
CA ILE A 54 11.53 -18.03 -1.98
C ILE A 54 10.24 -17.38 -2.47
N ARG A 55 9.29 -17.20 -1.57
CA ARG A 55 8.03 -16.54 -1.82
C ARG A 55 8.17 -15.07 -1.50
N VAL A 56 7.80 -14.23 -2.46
CA VAL A 56 7.87 -12.78 -2.32
C VAL A 56 6.47 -12.20 -2.41
N GLU A 57 6.13 -11.31 -1.49
CA GLU A 57 4.88 -10.56 -1.46
C GLU A 57 5.09 -9.10 -1.08
N ASP A 58 4.10 -8.28 -1.39
CA ASP A 58 4.04 -6.93 -0.85
C ASP A 58 3.84 -6.98 0.67
N ALA A 59 4.54 -6.13 1.41
CA ALA A 59 4.25 -5.94 2.83
C ALA A 59 2.81 -5.46 3.06
N LEU A 60 2.32 -5.61 4.29
CA LEU A 60 0.92 -5.31 4.64
C LEU A 60 0.53 -3.82 4.52
N ILE A 61 1.46 -2.94 4.15
CA ILE A 61 1.22 -1.53 3.87
C ILE A 61 1.73 -1.18 2.48
N HIS A 62 0.86 -0.55 1.70
CA HIS A 62 1.17 -0.01 0.39
C HIS A 62 0.83 1.50 0.34
N PRO A 63 1.64 2.36 -0.28
CA PRO A 63 1.46 3.81 -0.19
C PRO A 63 0.17 4.29 -0.87
N LEU A 64 -0.24 3.61 -1.94
CA LEU A 64 -1.36 4.02 -2.81
C LEU A 64 -2.22 2.81 -3.22
N LYS A 65 -2.80 2.82 -4.42
CA LYS A 65 -3.69 1.79 -4.96
C LYS A 65 -2.94 0.50 -5.31
N PRO A 66 -3.60 -0.67 -5.28
CA PRO A 66 -3.10 -1.85 -5.97
C PRO A 66 -3.15 -1.60 -7.47
N SER A 67 -2.00 -1.36 -8.11
CA SER A 67 -1.93 -1.33 -9.57
C SER A 67 -0.49 -1.47 -10.05
N ARG A 68 -0.30 -2.03 -11.25
CA ARG A 68 1.01 -2.02 -11.94
C ARG A 68 1.53 -0.61 -12.27
N SER A 69 0.73 0.44 -12.06
CA SER A 69 1.02 1.84 -12.40
C SER A 69 1.15 2.74 -11.17
N SER A 70 1.03 2.20 -9.95
CA SER A 70 1.17 2.97 -8.70
C SER A 70 2.62 2.98 -8.23
N ALA A 71 2.89 3.78 -7.19
CA ALA A 71 4.20 3.81 -6.53
C ALA A 71 4.60 2.38 -6.09
N PRO A 72 5.89 1.99 -6.25
CA PRO A 72 6.35 0.66 -5.87
C PRO A 72 6.18 0.43 -4.36
N PRO A 73 6.06 -0.84 -3.92
CA PRO A 73 6.06 -1.16 -2.49
C PRO A 73 7.39 -0.73 -1.87
N LEU A 74 7.34 -0.20 -0.64
CA LEU A 74 8.55 0.07 0.16
C LEU A 74 8.87 -1.07 1.14
N GLY A 75 8.05 -2.12 1.16
CA GLY A 75 8.29 -3.31 1.97
C GLY A 75 7.95 -4.57 1.21
N LEU A 76 8.79 -5.59 1.35
CA LEU A 76 8.55 -6.92 0.82
C LEU A 76 8.56 -7.95 1.95
N LEU A 77 7.66 -8.91 1.84
CA LEU A 77 7.67 -10.14 2.63
C LEU A 77 8.45 -11.16 1.81
N ILE A 78 9.56 -11.66 2.36
CA ILE A 78 10.45 -12.60 1.67
C ILE A 78 10.51 -13.83 2.55
N ASP A 79 9.82 -14.90 2.14
CA ASP A 79 9.65 -16.10 2.95
C ASP A 79 10.23 -17.34 2.27
N ARG A 80 11.12 -18.05 2.97
CA ARG A 80 11.80 -19.25 2.46
C ARG A 80 11.07 -20.54 2.83
N LYS A 81 10.05 -20.49 3.69
CA LYS A 81 9.28 -21.65 4.15
C LYS A 81 7.91 -21.70 3.48
N GLY A 82 7.11 -20.64 3.61
CA GLY A 82 5.70 -20.61 3.20
C GLY A 82 5.17 -19.19 3.15
N ALA A 83 4.15 -18.91 2.32
CA ALA A 83 3.57 -17.57 2.33
C ALA A 83 2.87 -17.29 3.68
N TYR A 84 2.96 -16.07 4.19
CA TYR A 84 2.37 -15.72 5.49
C TYR A 84 0.87 -16.04 5.62
N PHE A 85 0.12 -15.96 4.50
CA PHE A 85 -1.31 -16.26 4.46
C PHE A 85 -1.62 -17.75 4.28
N ASP A 86 -0.61 -18.59 4.04
CA ASP A 86 -0.78 -20.01 3.77
C ASP A 86 -0.75 -20.81 5.06
N ASN A 87 -1.92 -21.26 5.50
CA ASN A 87 -2.05 -22.04 6.73
C ASN A 87 -1.81 -23.55 6.52
N THR A 88 -1.61 -24.01 5.28
CA THR A 88 -1.39 -25.43 4.98
C THR A 88 0.03 -25.90 5.37
N GLN A 89 0.97 -24.97 5.50
CA GLN A 89 2.36 -25.21 5.89
C GLN A 89 2.86 -24.10 6.83
N ALA A 90 4.03 -24.30 7.44
CA ALA A 90 4.66 -23.25 8.24
C ALA A 90 5.24 -22.13 7.36
N SER A 91 5.30 -20.92 7.90
CA SER A 91 5.96 -19.74 7.30
C SER A 91 7.01 -19.20 8.26
N GLU A 92 7.96 -18.41 7.76
CA GLU A 92 8.93 -17.73 8.63
C GLU A 92 8.23 -16.73 9.57
N LEU A 93 7.09 -16.15 9.18
CA LEU A 93 6.26 -15.37 10.09
C LEU A 93 5.67 -16.22 11.22
N GLU A 94 5.15 -17.41 10.92
CA GLU A 94 4.61 -18.34 11.94
C GLU A 94 5.69 -18.72 12.95
N ASP A 95 6.93 -18.96 12.48
CA ASP A 95 8.06 -19.25 13.37
C ASP A 95 8.47 -18.05 14.22
N LEU A 96 8.50 -16.84 13.63
CA LEU A 96 8.77 -15.61 14.38
C LEU A 96 7.78 -15.45 15.53
N LEU A 97 6.49 -15.69 15.26
CA LEU A 97 5.41 -15.56 16.25
C LEU A 97 5.44 -16.66 17.32
N ASN A 98 5.75 -17.91 16.94
CA ASN A 98 5.82 -19.03 17.88
C ASN A 98 7.05 -18.95 18.79
N TYR A 99 8.22 -18.67 18.23
CA TYR A 99 9.50 -19.02 18.88
C TYR A 99 10.39 -17.83 19.23
N SER A 100 10.13 -16.63 18.70
CA SER A 100 10.98 -15.48 19.01
C SER A 100 10.65 -14.84 20.36
N ASP A 101 11.66 -14.32 21.04
CA ASP A 101 11.46 -13.40 22.16
C ASP A 101 11.04 -12.02 21.65
N LEU A 102 9.73 -11.79 21.66
CA LEU A 102 9.10 -10.53 21.28
C LEU A 102 8.87 -9.60 22.49
N SER A 103 9.36 -9.99 23.67
CA SER A 103 9.02 -9.38 24.96
C SER A 103 10.16 -8.60 25.62
N SER A 104 11.34 -8.56 25.02
CA SER A 104 12.51 -7.85 25.57
C SER A 104 12.21 -6.36 25.84
N PRO A 105 12.72 -5.77 26.94
CA PRO A 105 12.37 -4.39 27.33
C PRO A 105 12.62 -3.33 26.24
N ASP A 106 13.74 -3.44 25.52
CA ASP A 106 14.09 -2.52 24.44
C ASP A 106 13.15 -2.65 23.24
N LEU A 107 12.84 -3.89 22.85
CA LEU A 107 11.92 -4.16 21.76
C LEU A 107 10.52 -3.65 22.09
N ARG A 108 10.00 -3.93 23.30
CA ARG A 108 8.70 -3.38 23.74
C ARG A 108 8.66 -1.86 23.70
N THR A 109 9.74 -1.20 24.12
CA THR A 109 9.82 0.27 24.10
C THR A 109 9.81 0.82 22.68
N ARG A 110 10.54 0.18 21.76
CA ARG A 110 10.49 0.52 20.33
C ARG A 110 9.12 0.25 19.73
N THR A 111 8.52 -0.92 19.99
CA THR A 111 7.19 -1.31 19.54
C THR A 111 6.12 -0.30 19.95
N LYS A 112 6.12 0.16 21.21
CA LYS A 112 5.18 1.20 21.66
C LYS A 112 5.31 2.52 20.89
N ARG A 113 6.52 2.89 20.48
CA ARG A 113 6.75 4.09 19.65
C ARG A 113 6.29 3.86 18.21
N ALA A 114 6.70 2.74 17.61
CA ALA A 114 6.33 2.35 16.25
C ALA A 114 4.82 2.20 16.07
N LEU A 115 4.14 1.57 17.04
CA LEU A 115 2.69 1.40 17.04
C LEU A 115 1.95 2.75 17.15
N ARG A 116 2.39 3.63 18.07
CA ARG A 116 1.82 4.99 18.17
C ARG A 116 2.01 5.78 16.89
N LEU A 117 3.19 5.69 16.27
CA LEU A 117 3.45 6.29 14.97
C LEU A 117 2.47 5.73 13.93
N PHE A 118 2.41 4.41 13.76
CA PHE A 118 1.51 3.76 12.80
C PHE A 118 0.04 4.19 12.97
N GLN A 119 -0.48 4.17 14.20
CA GLN A 119 -1.84 4.59 14.51
C GLN A 119 -2.08 6.08 14.23
N SER A 120 -1.07 6.94 14.48
CA SER A 120 -1.16 8.38 14.22
C SER A 120 -1.17 8.74 12.73
N VAL A 121 -0.46 7.97 11.89
CA VAL A 121 -0.48 8.17 10.43
C VAL A 121 -1.81 7.70 9.84
N GLY A 122 -2.42 6.67 10.43
CA GLY A 122 -3.71 6.16 9.99
C GLY A 122 -3.64 5.41 8.65
N LEU A 123 -2.48 4.86 8.29
CA LEU A 123 -2.30 4.02 7.10
C LEU A 123 -2.94 2.64 7.28
N SER A 124 -3.36 2.07 6.16
CA SER A 124 -3.88 0.71 6.00
C SER A 124 -3.16 0.02 4.82
N LYS A 125 -3.65 -1.13 4.34
CA LYS A 125 -3.03 -1.82 3.19
C LYS A 125 -2.98 -0.94 1.95
N TYR A 126 -4.01 -0.14 1.65
CA TYR A 126 -4.03 0.79 0.51
C TYR A 126 -4.49 2.18 0.95
N ASN A 127 -3.70 3.21 0.62
CA ASN A 127 -3.89 4.55 1.21
C ASN A 127 -4.32 5.65 0.24
N ALA A 128 -4.74 5.26 -0.97
CA ALA A 128 -5.29 6.16 -1.97
C ALA A 128 -6.82 6.33 -1.81
N PHE A 129 -7.23 6.88 -0.67
CA PHE A 129 -8.62 7.15 -0.31
C PHE A 129 -8.85 8.64 -0.04
N ASN A 130 -10.10 9.08 -0.21
CA ASN A 130 -10.49 10.44 0.15
C ASN A 130 -10.76 10.51 1.66
N THR A 131 -9.98 11.30 2.38
CA THR A 131 -10.09 11.49 3.84
C THR A 131 -11.40 12.16 4.25
N ASN A 132 -12.08 12.87 3.35
CA ASN A 132 -13.40 13.45 3.61
C ASN A 132 -14.53 12.41 3.53
N SER A 133 -14.25 11.22 2.99
CA SER A 133 -15.21 10.13 2.88
C SER A 133 -15.24 9.27 4.15
N THR A 134 -15.60 9.87 5.28
CA THR A 134 -15.82 9.16 6.55
C THR A 134 -17.29 9.04 6.87
N LEU A 135 -17.71 7.93 7.46
CA LEU A 135 -19.06 7.81 8.02
C LEU A 135 -19.18 8.66 9.28
N LYS A 136 -20.25 9.44 9.41
CA LYS A 136 -20.50 10.27 10.61
C LYS A 136 -20.85 9.40 11.82
N GLN A 137 -21.83 8.51 11.65
CA GLN A 137 -22.33 7.60 12.68
C GLN A 137 -21.39 6.41 12.91
N GLY A 138 -21.41 5.84 14.11
CA GLY A 138 -20.69 4.63 14.52
C GLY A 138 -21.64 3.59 15.15
N GLY A 139 -21.09 2.57 15.80
CA GLY A 139 -21.85 1.54 16.50
C GLY A 139 -22.42 0.43 15.61
N TYR A 140 -21.96 0.32 14.37
CA TYR A 140 -22.38 -0.72 13.42
C TYR A 140 -21.50 -1.96 13.49
N ILE A 141 -21.98 -3.06 12.92
CA ILE A 141 -21.18 -4.26 12.64
C ILE A 141 -20.49 -4.07 11.28
N LEU A 142 -19.20 -4.34 11.22
CA LEU A 142 -18.43 -4.28 9.99
C LEU A 142 -18.14 -5.69 9.48
N VAL A 143 -18.68 -6.02 8.31
CA VAL A 143 -18.37 -7.25 7.57
C VAL A 143 -17.39 -6.90 6.45
N VAL A 144 -16.29 -7.64 6.35
CA VAL A 144 -15.22 -7.35 5.39
C VAL A 144 -15.28 -8.31 4.22
N ASP A 145 -15.48 -7.77 3.02
CA ASP A 145 -15.40 -8.51 1.77
C ASP A 145 -13.95 -8.68 1.30
N GLN A 146 -13.71 -9.66 0.42
CA GLN A 146 -12.43 -9.92 -0.23
C GLN A 146 -12.63 -10.29 -1.70
N THR A 147 -11.59 -10.11 -2.51
CA THR A 147 -11.65 -10.45 -3.93
C THR A 147 -11.79 -11.96 -4.07
N ARG A 148 -12.71 -12.45 -4.93
CA ARG A 148 -12.96 -13.89 -5.09
C ARG A 148 -11.71 -14.71 -5.43
N SER A 149 -10.76 -14.11 -6.14
CA SER A 149 -9.48 -14.73 -6.52
C SER A 149 -8.36 -14.50 -5.49
N ASP A 150 -8.66 -13.97 -4.30
CA ASP A 150 -7.67 -13.78 -3.24
C ASP A 150 -7.21 -15.14 -2.70
N THR A 151 -5.94 -15.46 -2.89
CA THR A 151 -5.38 -16.75 -2.52
C THR A 151 -5.32 -16.98 -1.02
N SER A 152 -5.35 -15.91 -0.21
CA SER A 152 -5.46 -16.06 1.24
C SER A 152 -6.75 -16.76 1.66
N ILE A 153 -7.82 -16.70 0.85
CA ILE A 153 -9.08 -17.40 1.12
C ILE A 153 -8.86 -18.91 1.05
N LYS A 154 -8.35 -19.40 -0.08
CA LYS A 154 -8.06 -20.83 -0.31
C LYS A 154 -7.08 -21.36 0.71
N TYR A 155 -5.91 -20.73 0.85
CA TYR A 155 -4.86 -21.23 1.75
C TYR A 155 -5.15 -20.97 3.24
N GLY A 156 -6.11 -20.11 3.54
CA GLY A 156 -6.71 -19.99 4.87
C GLY A 156 -7.83 -21.01 5.14
N GLY A 157 -8.03 -22.01 4.28
CA GLY A 157 -9.06 -23.05 4.48
C GLY A 157 -10.49 -22.52 4.42
N ALA A 158 -10.72 -21.47 3.63
CA ALA A 158 -12.01 -20.84 3.41
C ALA A 158 -12.40 -20.85 1.92
N ASN A 159 -13.65 -20.50 1.66
CA ASN A 159 -14.29 -20.53 0.33
C ASN A 159 -15.45 -19.53 0.29
N ALA A 160 -16.23 -19.53 -0.80
CA ALA A 160 -17.37 -18.62 -0.94
C ALA A 160 -18.44 -18.85 0.14
N GLU A 161 -18.67 -20.10 0.54
CA GLU A 161 -19.60 -20.46 1.60
C GLU A 161 -19.20 -19.84 2.95
N SER A 162 -17.89 -19.70 3.20
CA SER A 162 -17.37 -19.04 4.41
C SER A 162 -17.81 -17.56 4.51
N PHE A 163 -17.95 -16.86 3.37
CA PHE A 163 -18.46 -15.48 3.36
C PHE A 163 -19.97 -15.43 3.63
N ALA A 164 -20.73 -16.37 3.08
CA ALA A 164 -22.16 -16.49 3.36
C ALA A 164 -22.41 -16.80 4.85
N GLN A 165 -21.65 -17.75 5.41
CA GLN A 165 -21.68 -18.08 6.84
C GLN A 165 -21.30 -16.89 7.71
N MET A 166 -20.25 -16.15 7.34
CA MET A 166 -19.83 -14.94 8.05
C MET A 166 -20.94 -13.89 8.10
N LEU A 167 -21.62 -13.61 6.98
CA LEU A 167 -22.72 -12.66 6.95
C LEU A 167 -23.94 -13.16 7.75
N ALA A 168 -24.25 -14.46 7.67
CA ALA A 168 -25.32 -15.06 8.45
C ALA A 168 -25.06 -14.96 9.96
N ALA A 169 -23.84 -15.27 10.39
CA ALA A 169 -23.41 -15.14 11.79
C ALA A 169 -23.48 -13.67 12.26
N ALA A 170 -22.97 -12.73 11.46
CA ALA A 170 -23.06 -11.31 11.78
C ALA A 170 -24.52 -10.84 12.01
N LYS A 171 -25.47 -11.34 11.21
CA LYS A 171 -26.91 -11.07 11.37
C LYS A 171 -27.49 -11.72 12.62
N ALA A 172 -27.19 -13.00 12.86
CA ALA A 172 -27.72 -13.77 13.97
C ALA A 172 -27.21 -13.26 15.33
N GLU A 173 -25.92 -12.94 15.42
CA GLU A 173 -25.26 -12.47 16.64
C GLU A 173 -25.61 -11.00 16.96
N ASN A 174 -26.08 -10.23 15.96
CA ASN A 174 -26.35 -8.80 16.10
C ASN A 174 -27.71 -8.39 15.48
N PRO A 175 -28.86 -8.92 15.96
CA PRO A 175 -30.15 -8.80 15.28
C PRO A 175 -30.72 -7.37 15.21
N ARG A 176 -30.20 -6.44 16.02
CA ARG A 176 -30.67 -5.04 16.08
C ARG A 176 -29.67 -4.02 15.52
N ASP A 177 -28.45 -4.45 15.24
CA ASP A 177 -27.40 -3.54 14.80
C ASP A 177 -27.37 -3.45 13.28
N LYS A 178 -27.03 -2.27 12.76
CA LYS A 178 -26.79 -2.08 11.33
C LYS A 178 -25.51 -2.80 10.92
N ILE A 179 -25.56 -3.48 9.78
CA ILE A 179 -24.41 -4.20 9.20
C ILE A 179 -23.91 -3.45 7.98
N LEU A 180 -22.65 -3.06 8.00
CA LEU A 180 -21.96 -2.45 6.88
C LEU A 180 -20.99 -3.46 6.27
N VAL A 181 -21.16 -3.74 4.99
CA VAL A 181 -20.28 -4.63 4.23
C VAL A 181 -19.28 -3.79 3.46
N LYS A 182 -18.01 -3.83 3.88
CA LYS A 182 -16.92 -3.16 3.15
C LYS A 182 -16.50 -4.00 1.95
N THR A 183 -16.85 -3.51 0.77
CA THR A 183 -16.48 -4.11 -0.51
C THR A 183 -14.99 -3.93 -0.85
N THR A 184 -14.52 -4.74 -1.78
CA THR A 184 -13.12 -4.76 -2.26
C THR A 184 -12.78 -3.51 -3.08
N LEU A 185 -11.52 -3.09 -3.02
CA LEU A 185 -11.00 -2.03 -3.88
C LEU A 185 -10.56 -2.62 -5.23
N GLY A 186 -11.20 -2.24 -6.34
CA GLY A 186 -10.66 -2.47 -7.69
C GLY A 186 -11.66 -2.98 -8.73
N HIS A 187 -11.13 -3.64 -9.77
CA HIS A 187 -11.87 -4.20 -10.90
C HIS A 187 -12.29 -5.67 -10.70
N HIS A 188 -11.98 -6.26 -9.55
CA HIS A 188 -12.24 -7.66 -9.28
C HIS A 188 -13.47 -7.82 -8.40
N GLU A 189 -14.30 -8.81 -8.72
CA GLU A 189 -15.53 -9.10 -8.00
C GLU A 189 -15.24 -9.58 -6.57
N GLY A 190 -16.01 -9.05 -5.62
CA GLY A 190 -16.06 -9.52 -4.23
C GLY A 190 -17.07 -10.66 -4.05
N HIS A 191 -17.23 -11.14 -2.82
CA HIS A 191 -18.20 -12.17 -2.50
C HIS A 191 -19.61 -11.62 -2.30
N PHE A 192 -19.75 -10.34 -1.97
CA PHE A 192 -21.05 -9.71 -1.74
C PHE A 192 -21.48 -8.80 -2.89
N SER A 193 -22.79 -8.72 -3.10
CA SER A 193 -23.44 -7.95 -4.15
C SER A 193 -24.65 -7.19 -3.60
N LEU A 194 -25.33 -6.43 -4.46
CA LEU A 194 -26.56 -5.73 -4.06
C LEU A 194 -27.66 -6.70 -3.59
N ALA A 195 -27.63 -7.97 -4.03
CA ALA A 195 -28.57 -8.99 -3.58
C ALA A 195 -28.43 -9.34 -2.08
N ASP A 196 -27.27 -9.06 -1.47
CA ASP A 196 -27.03 -9.32 -0.05
C ASP A 196 -27.51 -8.18 0.86
N THR A 197 -27.97 -7.07 0.26
CA THR A 197 -28.45 -5.90 1.00
C THR A 197 -29.88 -6.08 1.52
N THR A 198 -30.13 -5.53 2.71
CA THR A 198 -31.44 -5.55 3.36
C THR A 198 -31.65 -4.22 4.10
N THR A 199 -32.75 -4.07 4.83
CA THR A 199 -32.93 -2.93 5.75
C THR A 199 -31.84 -2.86 6.82
N GLN A 200 -31.26 -4.02 7.20
CA GLN A 200 -30.17 -4.12 8.16
C GLN A 200 -28.78 -4.05 7.50
N THR A 201 -28.63 -4.61 6.29
CA THR A 201 -27.32 -4.83 5.64
C THR A 201 -27.12 -3.86 4.47
N GLN A 202 -26.03 -3.09 4.51
CA GLN A 202 -25.70 -2.11 3.48
C GLN A 202 -24.27 -2.31 2.95
N LEU A 203 -24.11 -2.35 1.63
CA LEU A 203 -22.78 -2.23 1.01
C LEU A 203 -22.26 -0.80 1.14
N ILE A 204 -20.99 -0.65 1.53
CA ILE A 204 -20.33 0.66 1.57
C ILE A 204 -19.27 0.77 0.48
N SER A 205 -19.04 2.02 0.05
CA SER A 205 -18.05 2.33 -0.97
C SER A 205 -16.67 1.82 -0.56
N PRO A 206 -15.93 1.19 -1.48
CA PRO A 206 -14.58 0.70 -1.19
C PRO A 206 -13.61 1.86 -0.91
N SER A 207 -13.94 3.09 -1.40
CA SER A 207 -13.15 4.30 -1.19
C SER A 207 -13.11 4.81 0.25
N ILE A 208 -14.02 4.34 1.13
CA ILE A 208 -14.00 4.73 2.55
C ILE A 208 -12.79 4.07 3.23
N PRO A 209 -11.94 4.82 3.96
CA PRO A 209 -10.75 4.26 4.60
C PRO A 209 -11.11 3.19 5.63
N ALA A 210 -10.47 2.01 5.56
CA ALA A 210 -10.75 0.90 6.49
C ALA A 210 -10.59 1.30 7.96
N ASN A 211 -9.52 2.03 8.29
CA ASN A 211 -9.25 2.49 9.66
C ASN A 211 -10.34 3.40 10.22
N SER A 212 -10.98 4.21 9.37
CA SER A 212 -12.10 5.07 9.79
C SER A 212 -13.35 4.26 10.15
N LEU A 213 -13.51 3.10 9.51
CA LEU A 213 -14.62 2.18 9.76
C LEU A 213 -14.36 1.35 11.01
N ILE A 214 -13.15 0.79 11.13
CA ILE A 214 -12.72 0.00 12.30
C ILE A 214 -12.97 0.79 13.58
N LYS A 215 -12.44 2.02 13.68
CA LYS A 215 -12.56 2.89 14.87
C LYS A 215 -14.00 3.13 15.33
N LYS A 216 -14.99 2.97 14.45
CA LYS A 216 -16.40 3.24 14.71
C LYS A 216 -17.25 1.98 14.73
N ALA A 217 -16.67 0.83 14.45
CA ALA A 217 -17.37 -0.44 14.47
C ALA A 217 -17.56 -0.94 15.91
N LYS A 218 -18.68 -1.61 16.17
CA LYS A 218 -18.94 -2.33 17.41
C LYS A 218 -18.24 -3.69 17.37
N MET A 219 -18.41 -4.43 16.27
CA MET A 219 -17.75 -5.72 16.00
C MET A 219 -17.33 -5.81 14.55
N ILE A 220 -16.33 -6.66 14.27
CA ILE A 220 -15.72 -6.80 12.96
C ILE A 220 -15.63 -8.28 12.60
N TYR A 221 -16.13 -8.63 11.41
CA TYR A 221 -16.17 -9.98 10.86
C TYR A 221 -15.28 -10.06 9.64
N CYS A 222 -14.40 -11.06 9.58
CA CYS A 222 -13.44 -11.25 8.50
C CYS A 222 -13.32 -12.73 8.14
N VAL A 223 -13.00 -13.03 6.88
CA VAL A 223 -12.55 -14.37 6.47
C VAL A 223 -11.04 -14.47 6.67
N THR A 224 -10.24 -13.86 5.79
CA THR A 224 -8.77 -13.83 5.90
C THR A 224 -8.14 -12.45 5.65
N SER A 225 -8.98 -11.43 5.51
CA SER A 225 -8.55 -10.07 5.15
C SER A 225 -7.57 -9.49 6.18
N PRO A 226 -6.46 -8.84 5.75
CA PRO A 226 -5.59 -8.07 6.64
C PRO A 226 -6.29 -6.95 7.43
N ILE A 227 -7.55 -6.60 7.09
CA ILE A 227 -8.37 -5.71 7.92
C ILE A 227 -8.61 -6.31 9.32
N GLY A 228 -8.69 -7.63 9.47
CA GLY A 228 -8.81 -8.27 10.79
C GLY A 228 -7.57 -8.03 11.65
N PHE A 229 -6.37 -8.03 11.07
CA PHE A 229 -5.14 -7.62 11.76
C PHE A 229 -5.19 -6.14 12.20
N ASN A 230 -5.65 -5.24 11.31
CA ASN A 230 -5.83 -3.82 11.67
C ASN A 230 -6.89 -3.61 12.76
N ALA A 231 -7.91 -4.47 12.81
CA ALA A 231 -8.91 -4.49 13.88
C ALA A 231 -8.26 -4.81 15.23
N ILE A 232 -7.42 -5.85 15.29
CA ILE A 232 -6.64 -6.22 16.49
C ILE A 232 -5.76 -5.06 16.96
N ILE A 233 -5.01 -4.43 16.04
CA ILE A 233 -4.18 -3.27 16.35
C ILE A 233 -4.99 -2.08 16.88
N SER A 234 -6.25 -1.97 16.47
CA SER A 234 -7.17 -0.91 16.91
C SER A 234 -7.91 -1.27 18.21
N GLY A 235 -7.59 -2.41 18.83
CA GLY A 235 -8.18 -2.86 20.10
C GLY A 235 -9.44 -3.71 19.97
N HIS A 236 -9.84 -4.10 18.76
CA HIS A 236 -10.95 -5.03 18.56
C HIS A 236 -10.49 -6.48 18.67
N ARG A 237 -11.43 -7.35 19.00
CA ARG A 237 -11.30 -8.80 18.85
C ARG A 237 -12.20 -9.24 17.68
N PRO A 238 -11.67 -9.46 16.47
CA PRO A 238 -12.50 -9.78 15.31
C PRO A 238 -12.99 -11.24 15.34
N ARG A 239 -14.18 -11.49 14.77
CA ARG A 239 -14.69 -12.84 14.48
C ARG A 239 -14.17 -13.30 13.12
N VAL A 240 -13.46 -14.43 13.08
CA VAL A 240 -12.64 -14.83 11.92
C VAL A 240 -13.07 -16.20 11.39
N PHE A 241 -13.49 -16.25 10.12
CA PHE A 241 -14.07 -17.45 9.48
C PHE A 241 -13.08 -18.27 8.65
N GLY A 242 -11.89 -17.72 8.36
CA GLY A 242 -10.77 -18.43 7.75
C GLY A 242 -9.61 -18.60 8.73
N ALA A 243 -8.46 -19.00 8.21
CA ALA A 243 -7.21 -19.17 8.97
C ALA A 243 -6.11 -18.17 8.55
N PRO A 244 -6.31 -16.85 8.73
CA PRO A 244 -5.30 -15.85 8.36
C PRO A 244 -4.09 -15.90 9.31
N PHE A 245 -3.00 -15.22 8.91
CA PHE A 245 -1.75 -15.15 9.69
C PHE A 245 -1.90 -14.64 11.13
N TYR A 246 -2.91 -13.79 11.38
CA TYR A 246 -3.16 -13.16 12.67
C TYR A 246 -4.12 -13.96 13.58
N GLY A 247 -4.77 -15.01 13.07
CA GLY A 247 -5.65 -15.87 13.87
C GLY A 247 -4.88 -16.89 14.71
N GLY A 248 -5.52 -17.55 15.67
CA GLY A 248 -4.91 -18.65 16.44
C GLY A 248 -3.90 -18.23 17.50
N TRP A 249 -3.72 -16.92 17.72
CA TRP A 249 -2.81 -16.36 18.73
C TRP A 249 -3.54 -15.83 19.97
N GLY A 250 -4.84 -16.10 20.09
CA GLY A 250 -5.68 -15.64 21.20
C GLY A 250 -6.17 -14.19 21.10
N LEU A 251 -6.04 -13.53 19.94
CA LEU A 251 -6.43 -12.13 19.70
C LEU A 251 -7.68 -11.97 18.82
N SER A 252 -8.26 -13.07 18.37
CA SER A 252 -9.48 -13.14 17.56
C SER A 252 -10.38 -14.28 18.04
N ASP A 253 -11.65 -14.22 17.68
CA ASP A 253 -12.59 -15.33 17.85
C ASP A 253 -12.60 -16.14 16.56
N ASP A 254 -11.77 -17.18 16.51
CA ASP A 254 -11.52 -17.98 15.31
C ASP A 254 -12.54 -19.12 15.16
N GLU A 255 -13.01 -19.32 13.92
CA GLU A 255 -13.82 -20.48 13.53
C GLU A 255 -12.95 -21.69 13.21
N LYS A 256 -11.72 -21.45 12.75
CA LYS A 256 -10.74 -22.49 12.44
C LYS A 256 -9.86 -22.78 13.65
N THR A 257 -9.42 -24.03 13.78
CA THR A 257 -8.45 -24.44 14.79
C THR A 257 -7.03 -24.45 14.22
N TYR A 258 -6.04 -24.19 15.08
CA TYR A 258 -4.64 -24.09 14.69
C TYR A 258 -3.82 -25.11 15.46
N LYS A 259 -3.18 -26.05 14.75
CA LYS A 259 -2.35 -27.09 15.38
C LYS A 259 -0.91 -26.66 15.60
N ARG A 260 -0.36 -25.82 14.71
CA ARG A 260 1.05 -25.38 14.74
C ARG A 260 1.30 -24.08 15.52
N ARG A 261 0.23 -23.36 15.86
CA ARG A 261 0.30 -22.11 16.65
C ARG A 261 0.03 -22.46 18.10
N SER A 262 1.08 -22.47 18.91
CA SER A 262 1.04 -23.02 20.27
C SER A 262 1.20 -21.95 21.36
N ARG A 263 1.22 -20.67 20.98
CA ARG A 263 1.44 -19.54 21.89
C ARG A 263 0.25 -18.59 21.86
N THR A 264 -0.04 -17.98 23.01
CA THR A 264 -0.90 -16.80 23.11
C THR A 264 -0.04 -15.55 23.02
N LEU A 265 -0.41 -14.61 22.14
CA LEU A 265 0.28 -13.34 21.95
C LEU A 265 -0.56 -12.18 22.47
N ASN A 266 0.11 -11.11 22.87
CA ASN A 266 -0.54 -9.81 22.96
C ASN A 266 -0.41 -9.05 21.62
N MET A 267 -1.22 -8.00 21.45
CA MET A 267 -1.25 -7.22 20.21
C MET A 267 0.11 -6.59 19.85
N GLN A 268 0.91 -6.16 20.83
CA GLN A 268 2.23 -5.57 20.57
C GLN A 268 3.20 -6.61 20.01
N GLU A 269 3.17 -7.84 20.52
CA GLU A 269 4.00 -8.93 19.98
C GLU A 269 3.61 -9.27 18.54
N LEU A 270 2.31 -9.43 18.27
CA LEU A 270 1.80 -9.68 16.92
C LEU A 270 2.20 -8.55 15.95
N PHE A 271 2.06 -7.29 16.36
CA PHE A 271 2.47 -6.13 15.58
C PHE A 271 3.98 -6.13 15.32
N THR A 272 4.78 -6.42 16.34
CA THR A 272 6.26 -6.42 16.25
C THR A 272 6.75 -7.41 15.21
N ALA A 273 6.34 -8.67 15.34
CA ALA A 273 6.75 -9.71 14.39
C ALA A 273 6.27 -9.38 12.97
N THR A 274 4.99 -9.03 12.82
CA THR A 274 4.37 -8.86 11.50
C THR A 274 4.85 -7.61 10.75
N MET A 275 5.08 -6.50 11.45
CA MET A 275 5.32 -5.20 10.82
C MET A 275 6.77 -4.74 10.92
N MET A 276 7.46 -5.09 12.00
CA MET A 276 8.81 -4.58 12.28
C MET A 276 9.91 -5.58 11.91
N LEU A 277 9.68 -6.88 12.12
CA LEU A 277 10.73 -7.90 11.97
C LEU A 277 10.61 -8.73 10.69
N TYR A 278 9.39 -9.12 10.32
CA TYR A 278 9.16 -10.00 9.16
C TYR A 278 9.37 -9.29 7.81
N PRO A 279 8.89 -8.05 7.59
CA PRO A 279 9.08 -7.37 6.31
C PRO A 279 10.51 -6.83 6.18
N SER A 280 11.06 -6.91 4.97
CA SER A 280 12.22 -6.11 4.59
C SER A 280 11.74 -4.75 4.09
N TRP A 281 12.14 -3.67 4.74
CA TRP A 281 11.76 -2.29 4.40
C TRP A 281 12.87 -1.57 3.64
N PHE A 282 12.48 -0.63 2.77
CA PHE A 282 13.39 0.10 1.89
C PHE A 282 13.11 1.61 1.92
N ASP A 283 14.16 2.40 2.09
CA ASP A 283 14.11 3.87 2.00
C ASP A 283 14.45 4.30 0.56
N PRO A 284 13.46 4.77 -0.23
CA PRO A 284 13.69 5.18 -1.61
C PRO A 284 14.48 6.49 -1.73
N TYR A 285 14.72 7.20 -0.64
CA TYR A 285 15.46 8.46 -0.63
C TYR A 285 16.94 8.27 -0.31
N ARG A 286 17.27 7.21 0.43
CA ARG A 286 18.66 6.80 0.75
C ARG A 286 19.17 5.63 -0.08
N ASP A 287 18.28 4.95 -0.81
CA ASP A 287 18.61 3.78 -1.64
C ASP A 287 19.19 2.62 -0.81
N GLU A 288 18.62 2.39 0.37
CA GLU A 288 19.08 1.38 1.34
C GLU A 288 17.91 0.68 2.06
N LEU A 289 18.19 -0.47 2.68
CA LEU A 289 17.23 -1.09 3.60
C LEU A 289 17.08 -0.20 4.83
N CYS A 290 15.86 -0.08 5.32
CA CYS A 290 15.56 0.76 6.47
C CYS A 290 14.70 0.02 7.50
N ASP A 291 14.40 0.71 8.59
CA ASP A 291 13.45 0.22 9.58
C ASP A 291 12.00 0.55 9.23
N PHE A 292 11.08 -0.10 9.93
CA PHE A 292 9.65 0.13 9.81
C PHE A 292 9.29 1.62 9.99
N GLU A 293 9.88 2.27 10.99
CA GLU A 293 9.60 3.66 11.33
C GLU A 293 9.93 4.61 10.15
N THR A 294 11.09 4.42 9.51
CA THR A 294 11.50 5.17 8.32
C THR A 294 10.56 4.90 7.15
N ALA A 295 10.20 3.63 6.90
CA ALA A 295 9.27 3.27 5.83
C ALA A 295 7.88 3.88 6.02
N ILE A 296 7.35 3.88 7.24
CA ILE A 296 6.06 4.51 7.57
C ILE A 296 6.08 6.01 7.30
N LEU A 297 7.16 6.71 7.64
CA LEU A 297 7.28 8.13 7.35
C LEU A 297 7.35 8.39 5.84
N CYS A 298 8.04 7.53 5.08
CA CYS A 298 8.05 7.59 3.62
C CYS A 298 6.64 7.40 3.05
N PHE A 299 5.89 6.39 3.53
CA PHE A 299 4.50 6.17 3.12
C PHE A 299 3.61 7.36 3.48
N LYS A 300 3.71 7.90 4.70
CA LYS A 300 2.98 9.10 5.13
C LYS A 300 3.18 10.24 4.13
N SER A 301 4.43 10.54 3.81
CA SER A 301 4.77 11.61 2.87
C SER A 301 4.19 11.36 1.47
N GLN A 302 4.24 10.11 0.97
CA GLN A 302 3.67 9.75 -0.33
C GLN A 302 2.13 9.80 -0.35
N THR A 303 1.48 9.38 0.74
CA THR A 303 0.02 9.41 0.88
C THR A 303 -0.48 10.86 1.02
N GLU A 304 0.13 11.70 1.85
CA GLU A 304 -0.23 13.12 2.00
C GLU A 304 -0.04 13.87 0.67
N ALA A 305 1.08 13.60 0.00
CA ALA A 305 1.36 14.08 -1.34
C ALA A 305 0.24 13.78 -2.33
N TRP A 306 -0.19 12.52 -2.37
CA TRP A 306 -1.27 12.07 -3.23
C TRP A 306 -2.60 12.71 -2.85
N GLN A 307 -2.96 12.73 -1.56
CA GLN A 307 -4.22 13.28 -1.07
C GLN A 307 -4.39 14.76 -1.42
N GLN A 308 -3.32 15.54 -1.35
CA GLN A 308 -3.34 16.95 -1.73
C GLN A 308 -3.55 17.16 -3.23
N ASP A 309 -3.12 16.20 -4.05
CA ASP A 309 -3.08 16.33 -5.50
C ASP A 309 -4.23 15.55 -6.19
N GLN A 310 -4.96 14.69 -5.46
CA GLN A 310 -5.96 13.75 -5.99
C GLN A 310 -7.08 14.39 -6.84
N ASN A 311 -7.38 15.65 -6.57
CA ASN A 311 -8.44 16.42 -7.26
C ASN A 311 -7.95 17.11 -8.54
N GLY A 312 -6.65 17.00 -8.86
CA GLY A 312 -6.05 17.61 -10.04
C GLY A 312 -5.89 19.12 -9.95
N TYR A 313 -5.40 19.70 -11.05
CA TYR A 313 -5.05 21.11 -11.16
C TYR A 313 -5.29 21.64 -12.58
N THR A 314 -5.67 22.92 -12.65
CA THR A 314 -5.59 23.72 -13.86
C THR A 314 -4.26 24.47 -13.80
N LEU A 315 -3.30 24.06 -14.62
CA LEU A 315 -1.98 24.64 -14.69
C LEU A 315 -1.97 25.84 -15.65
N LEU A 316 -1.75 27.03 -15.09
CA LEU A 316 -1.82 28.32 -15.80
C LEU A 316 -0.42 28.81 -16.18
N GLY A 317 -0.26 29.19 -17.44
CA GLY A 317 0.96 29.87 -17.91
C GLY A 317 2.20 28.95 -18.03
N MET A 318 2.02 27.63 -18.01
CA MET A 318 3.14 26.68 -18.13
C MET A 318 3.70 26.62 -19.56
N ARG A 319 5.01 26.84 -19.71
CA ARG A 319 5.76 26.64 -20.97
C ARG A 319 5.59 25.20 -21.48
N ARG A 320 5.53 25.00 -22.80
CA ARG A 320 5.24 23.69 -23.43
C ARG A 320 6.17 22.57 -22.96
N TRP A 321 7.47 22.86 -22.85
CA TRP A 321 8.47 21.87 -22.41
C TRP A 321 8.34 21.47 -20.93
N LYS A 322 7.79 22.34 -20.06
CA LYS A 322 7.54 22.01 -18.63
C LYS A 322 6.35 21.04 -18.46
N ARG A 323 5.47 20.90 -19.47
CA ARG A 323 4.23 20.12 -19.35
C ARG A 323 4.48 18.62 -19.20
N GLY A 324 5.44 18.05 -19.93
CA GLY A 324 5.79 16.63 -19.84
C GLY A 324 6.29 16.24 -18.44
N PRO A 325 7.32 16.93 -17.91
CA PRO A 325 7.78 16.75 -16.53
C PRO A 325 6.65 16.91 -15.49
N LEU A 326 5.80 17.94 -15.62
CA LEU A 326 4.67 18.14 -14.70
C LEU A 326 3.64 17.01 -14.77
N ARG A 327 3.33 16.50 -15.97
CA ARG A 327 2.46 15.31 -16.11
C ARG A 327 3.05 14.10 -15.41
N ARG A 328 4.38 13.90 -15.49
CA ARG A 328 5.05 12.80 -14.80
C ARG A 328 5.07 13.00 -13.28
N PHE A 329 5.27 14.23 -12.81
CA PHE A 329 5.27 14.59 -11.38
C PHE A 329 3.93 14.28 -10.71
N PHE A 330 2.82 14.64 -11.35
CA PHE A 330 1.47 14.46 -10.80
C PHE A 330 0.79 13.15 -11.27
N ARG A 331 1.50 12.28 -11.99
CA ARG A 331 0.93 11.07 -12.63
C ARG A 331 0.12 10.22 -11.66
N ASP A 332 0.65 10.02 -10.46
CA ASP A 332 0.08 9.08 -9.49
C ASP A 332 -1.11 9.71 -8.73
N ALA A 333 -1.19 11.04 -8.71
CA ALA A 333 -2.25 11.82 -8.08
C ALA A 333 -3.50 12.03 -8.96
N GLY A 334 -3.56 11.45 -10.16
CA GLY A 334 -4.78 11.43 -10.96
C GLY A 334 -4.72 12.24 -12.26
N ARG A 335 -5.66 11.91 -13.16
CA ARG A 335 -5.60 12.28 -14.59
C ARG A 335 -6.10 13.70 -14.91
N ASN A 336 -6.43 14.50 -13.90
CA ASN A 336 -7.10 15.81 -14.08
C ASN A 336 -6.10 16.99 -14.13
N LEU A 337 -5.03 16.85 -14.93
CA LEU A 337 -4.13 17.97 -15.21
C LEU A 337 -4.52 18.64 -16.52
N GLN A 338 -5.03 19.86 -16.42
CA GLN A 338 -5.36 20.70 -17.57
C GLN A 338 -4.32 21.80 -17.72
N PHE A 339 -3.72 21.96 -18.90
CA PHE A 339 -2.78 23.05 -19.18
C PHE A 339 -3.50 24.15 -19.94
N VAL A 340 -3.50 25.37 -19.38
CA VAL A 340 -4.22 26.52 -19.93
C VAL A 340 -3.26 27.71 -20.02
N LYS A 341 -3.40 28.54 -21.07
CA LYS A 341 -2.64 29.80 -21.15
C LYS A 341 -3.07 30.72 -20.01
N ALA A 342 -2.15 31.53 -19.46
CA ALA A 342 -2.48 32.45 -18.37
C ALA A 342 -3.65 33.40 -18.74
N THR A 343 -3.72 33.85 -20.00
CA THR A 343 -4.80 34.70 -20.52
C THR A 343 -6.17 34.02 -20.59
N ALA A 344 -6.22 32.69 -20.58
CA ALA A 344 -7.44 31.89 -20.65
C ALA A 344 -7.84 31.33 -19.27
N PHE A 345 -7.41 31.96 -18.17
CA PHE A 345 -7.63 31.48 -16.80
C PHE A 345 -9.10 31.22 -16.44
N LYS A 346 -10.04 31.96 -17.06
CA LYS A 346 -11.49 31.77 -16.88
C LYS A 346 -12.00 30.40 -17.37
N THR A 347 -11.20 29.66 -18.14
CA THR A 347 -11.54 28.30 -18.65
C THR A 347 -11.10 27.17 -17.71
N ALA A 348 -10.65 27.50 -16.50
CA ALA A 348 -10.21 26.52 -15.51
C ALA A 348 -11.33 25.55 -15.10
N LYS A 349 -11.12 24.25 -15.32
CA LYS A 349 -12.13 23.22 -15.02
C LYS A 349 -12.01 22.64 -13.61
N THR A 350 -10.93 22.93 -12.88
CA THR A 350 -10.69 22.43 -11.52
C THR A 350 -10.74 23.57 -10.51
N ASP A 351 -11.16 23.28 -9.29
CA ASP A 351 -11.24 24.29 -8.21
C ASP A 351 -9.89 24.68 -7.62
N ARG A 352 -8.82 24.11 -8.19
CA ARG A 352 -7.42 24.36 -7.85
C ARG A 352 -6.67 24.81 -9.09
N GLY A 353 -6.20 26.05 -9.09
CA GLY A 353 -5.26 26.59 -10.07
C GLY A 353 -3.83 26.43 -9.59
N LEU A 354 -2.92 26.08 -10.51
CA LEU A 354 -1.48 26.11 -10.27
C LEU A 354 -0.83 27.03 -11.31
N ILE A 355 -0.40 28.22 -10.90
CA ILE A 355 0.14 29.23 -11.80
C ILE A 355 1.67 29.29 -11.67
N TRP A 356 2.37 29.42 -12.80
CA TRP A 356 3.77 29.81 -12.76
C TRP A 356 3.86 31.20 -12.11
N ALA A 357 4.59 31.40 -11.00
CA ALA A 357 4.39 32.60 -10.19
C ALA A 357 4.71 33.89 -10.95
N GLY A 358 5.74 33.88 -11.81
CA GLY A 358 6.02 34.99 -12.75
C GLY A 358 4.97 35.24 -13.85
N LYS A 359 3.82 34.54 -13.84
CA LYS A 359 2.69 34.74 -14.76
C LYS A 359 1.38 35.11 -14.06
N GLU A 360 1.39 35.26 -12.74
CA GLU A 360 0.23 35.72 -11.99
C GLU A 360 -0.03 37.21 -12.24
N THR A 361 -1.30 37.57 -12.45
CA THR A 361 -1.77 38.96 -12.53
C THR A 361 -2.86 39.21 -11.50
N PRO A 362 -3.13 40.47 -11.11
CA PRO A 362 -4.22 40.81 -10.18
C PRO A 362 -5.57 40.22 -10.61
N GLN A 363 -5.89 40.25 -11.92
CA GLN A 363 -7.15 39.72 -12.47
C GLN A 363 -7.28 38.20 -12.29
N ILE A 364 -6.16 37.46 -12.41
CA ILE A 364 -6.17 36.01 -12.17
C ILE A 364 -6.40 35.74 -10.69
N ARG A 365 -5.68 36.44 -9.81
CA ARG A 365 -5.83 36.29 -8.35
C ARG A 365 -7.28 36.55 -7.93
N GLU A 366 -7.81 37.70 -8.34
CA GLU A 366 -9.19 38.11 -8.04
C GLU A 366 -10.21 37.08 -8.54
N TYR A 367 -10.07 36.56 -9.76
CA TYR A 367 -10.97 35.53 -10.26
C TYR A 367 -10.99 34.27 -9.39
N PHE A 368 -9.83 33.75 -8.96
CA PHE A 368 -9.82 32.57 -8.09
C PHE A 368 -10.40 32.88 -6.71
N THR A 369 -10.08 34.05 -6.13
CA THR A 369 -10.64 34.48 -4.84
C THR A 369 -12.16 34.63 -4.88
N THR A 370 -12.70 35.38 -5.85
CA THR A 370 -14.15 35.64 -5.98
C THR A 370 -14.95 34.37 -6.23
N ASN A 371 -14.37 33.40 -6.97
CA ASN A 371 -15.01 32.11 -7.23
C ASN A 371 -14.76 31.07 -6.11
N ARG A 372 -14.14 31.46 -4.98
CA ARG A 372 -13.79 30.56 -3.86
C ARG A 372 -12.94 29.35 -4.29
N ARG A 373 -12.03 29.57 -5.24
CA ARG A 373 -11.10 28.56 -5.79
C ARG A 373 -9.70 28.80 -5.24
N ALA A 374 -8.95 27.73 -5.04
CA ALA A 374 -7.56 27.83 -4.58
C ALA A 374 -6.63 28.17 -5.75
N LEU A 375 -5.73 29.15 -5.57
CA LEU A 375 -4.66 29.45 -6.51
C LEU A 375 -3.30 29.25 -5.83
N LEU A 376 -2.52 28.29 -6.34
CA LEU A 376 -1.18 27.98 -5.85
C LEU A 376 -0.14 28.47 -6.86
N ARG A 377 0.99 28.99 -6.34
CA ARG A 377 2.14 29.41 -7.14
C ARG A 377 3.14 28.28 -7.28
N LEU A 378 3.63 28.07 -8.49
CA LEU A 378 4.72 27.16 -8.82
C LEU A 378 5.92 27.98 -9.30
N GLU A 379 7.10 27.72 -8.73
CA GLU A 379 8.37 28.33 -9.16
C GLU A 379 9.51 27.32 -9.15
N ASP A 380 10.59 27.63 -9.86
CA ASP A 380 11.82 26.82 -9.82
C ASP A 380 12.39 26.79 -8.39
N GLY A 381 12.89 25.64 -7.96
CA GLY A 381 13.31 25.41 -6.59
C GLY A 381 14.79 25.68 -6.34
N PHE A 382 15.08 26.02 -5.09
CA PHE A 382 16.42 26.41 -4.65
C PHE A 382 17.41 25.23 -4.64
N LEU A 383 16.94 24.03 -4.30
CA LEU A 383 17.73 22.81 -4.40
C LEU A 383 17.73 22.30 -5.85
N ARG A 384 18.92 22.27 -6.45
CA ARG A 384 19.15 21.88 -7.85
C ARG A 384 20.15 20.72 -7.90
N SER A 385 19.93 19.77 -8.79
CA SER A 385 20.87 18.70 -9.14
C SER A 385 22.16 19.26 -9.75
N ARG A 386 23.26 18.49 -9.73
CA ARG A 386 24.39 18.75 -10.64
C ARG A 386 23.95 18.43 -12.09
N GLY A 387 24.03 19.42 -12.98
CA GLY A 387 23.68 19.32 -14.41
C GLY A 387 22.68 20.39 -14.89
N LEU A 388 22.84 20.87 -16.12
CA LEU A 388 21.95 21.87 -16.77
C LEU A 388 20.82 21.19 -17.57
N GLY A 389 19.57 21.65 -17.39
CA GLY A 389 18.48 21.43 -18.36
C GLY A 389 17.50 20.27 -18.10
N ALA A 390 16.63 20.03 -19.10
CA ALA A 390 15.38 19.25 -19.03
C ALA A 390 15.54 17.70 -18.97
N TRP A 391 16.74 17.19 -18.69
CA TRP A 391 17.06 15.75 -18.67
C TRP A 391 17.26 15.17 -17.26
N VAL A 392 16.69 15.81 -16.23
CA VAL A 392 16.90 15.40 -14.83
C VAL A 392 15.62 14.82 -14.20
N LEU A 393 15.85 13.78 -13.39
CA LEU A 393 14.88 13.08 -12.57
C LEU A 393 14.13 14.01 -11.59
N ILE A 394 12.94 13.54 -11.19
CA ILE A 394 11.95 14.31 -10.44
C ILE A 394 12.29 14.34 -8.95
N SER A 395 12.10 15.51 -8.34
CA SER A 395 12.21 15.74 -6.91
C SER A 395 11.08 15.11 -6.10
N SER A 396 11.44 14.57 -4.92
CA SER A 396 10.52 14.18 -3.85
C SER A 396 10.32 15.25 -2.77
N SER A 397 11.12 16.34 -2.77
CA SER A 397 11.02 17.41 -1.78
C SER A 397 9.79 18.28 -2.06
N ARG A 398 8.78 18.22 -1.18
CA ARG A 398 7.54 19.01 -1.27
C ARG A 398 7.45 20.03 -0.13
N CYS A 399 8.21 21.13 -0.20
CA CYS A 399 7.94 22.29 0.65
C CYS A 399 6.76 23.07 0.07
N ARG A 400 5.64 23.13 0.80
CA ARG A 400 4.40 23.82 0.40
C ARG A 400 3.98 24.82 1.48
N TRP A 401 4.39 26.08 1.33
CA TRP A 401 3.95 27.24 2.14
C TRP A 401 3.65 28.40 1.19
N SER A 402 2.39 28.66 0.81
CA SER A 402 1.96 29.69 -0.18
C SER A 402 2.70 29.70 -1.55
N TRP A 403 3.64 28.79 -1.72
CA TRP A 403 4.62 28.61 -2.78
C TRP A 403 4.89 27.11 -2.88
N MET A 404 4.82 26.58 -4.08
CA MET A 404 5.32 25.26 -4.42
C MET A 404 6.70 25.46 -5.05
N ILE A 405 7.74 25.11 -4.29
CA ILE A 405 9.14 25.22 -4.70
C ILE A 405 9.49 23.97 -5.53
N TRP A 406 9.75 24.15 -6.83
CA TRP A 406 10.01 23.10 -7.82
C TRP A 406 11.51 22.87 -8.01
N GLY A 407 12.17 22.22 -7.04
CA GLY A 407 13.59 21.87 -7.17
C GLY A 407 13.77 20.64 -8.05
N PHE A 408 14.80 20.60 -8.88
CA PHE A 408 15.29 19.34 -9.46
C PHE A 408 16.19 18.69 -8.42
N THR A 409 15.72 17.63 -7.77
CA THR A 409 16.58 16.76 -6.97
C THR A 409 16.61 15.39 -7.63
N MET A 410 17.79 14.76 -7.66
CA MET A 410 17.84 13.32 -7.82
C MET A 410 17.01 12.73 -6.68
N THR A 411 15.84 12.20 -7.01
CA THR A 411 15.63 10.82 -6.63
C THR A 411 15.90 10.03 -7.89
N PRO A 412 16.63 8.90 -7.85
CA PRO A 412 16.49 7.95 -8.92
C PRO A 412 14.98 7.74 -9.14
N THR A 413 14.57 7.37 -10.35
CA THR A 413 13.38 6.52 -10.38
C THR A 413 13.87 5.28 -9.66
N VAL A 414 13.80 5.25 -8.33
CA VAL A 414 14.35 4.15 -7.54
C VAL A 414 13.36 3.04 -7.83
N LYS A 415 13.64 2.31 -8.90
CA LYS A 415 13.31 0.90 -8.90
C LYS A 415 14.07 0.40 -7.68
N ALA A 416 13.36 0.12 -6.59
CA ALA A 416 13.96 -0.64 -5.50
C ALA A 416 14.51 -1.92 -6.15
N VAL A 417 15.82 -1.99 -6.30
CA VAL A 417 16.48 -3.18 -6.87
C VAL A 417 16.77 -4.08 -5.70
N TRP A 418 15.81 -4.93 -5.37
CA TRP A 418 15.95 -5.93 -4.33
C TRP A 418 16.98 -6.98 -4.78
N LYS A 419 18.17 -6.97 -4.17
CA LYS A 419 19.11 -8.09 -4.23
C LYS A 419 18.78 -9.03 -3.09
N ILE A 420 18.15 -10.15 -3.41
CA ILE A 420 17.86 -11.23 -2.45
C ILE A 420 19.10 -12.13 -2.39
N TYR A 421 19.95 -11.92 -1.38
CA TYR A 421 21.21 -12.66 -1.17
C TYR A 421 21.01 -14.05 -0.61
#